data_AF-A0ABD2N1Q5-F1
#
_entry.id   AF-A0ABD2N1Q5-F1
#
_cell.length_a   1.000
_cell.length_b   1.000
_cell.length_c   1.000
_cell.angle_alpha   90.00
_cell.angle_beta   90.00
_cell.angle_gamma   90.00
#
_symmetry.space_group_name_H-M   'P 1'
#
loop_
_entity.id
_entity.type
_entity.pdbx_description
1 polymer ?
#
loop_
_entity_poly.entity_id
_entity_poly.type
_entity_poly.pdbx_seq_one_letter_code
_entity_poly.pdbx_strand_id
1 'polypeptide(L)'
;MYFVIHLNKLKNVNKNELSYCKVNCNSKVENGKLNCNCGDDIQIFEWFWKKDDSVNFVLDSNELEVTFHPIYSSGTAVVRGNKPLQKNMHHYWEIKMISNLYGTDVMVGVGTDKTMNCKFRFCSMLGLDDQSWGYSYRGEIQHNKLTRKYGEQFGLGCIVGAHLNMCTGRLEYYLNRKPLGIAFDGLKNKELYPMACSTAAHSSMKLNCAISQEETLQMLCLKCVQQHPNLYNKYRAIPGLCRYYDQKYFWMIPKQEREKSQEEEDDALHLMSIKKSSSVRRKKRFSEYLWAKPSKKITRNTSRCQGVEHFASKPSSSSISNELSQNKNLEDEEVCKLVYECLTDSESENINELESGDEFCDEVNNIVPIEDDCDLSFVH
;
A
#
# COMPACT_ATOMS: atom_id res chain seq x y z
N MET A 1 21.54 32.54 28.09
CA MET A 1 20.13 32.81 27.76
C MET A 1 20.00 33.11 26.27
N TYR A 2 20.36 32.13 25.43
CA TYR A 2 20.23 32.19 23.96
C TYR A 2 20.09 30.75 23.48
N PHE A 3 18.89 30.18 23.56
CA PHE A 3 18.54 28.91 22.87
C PHE A 3 17.03 28.64 23.00
N VAL A 4 16.19 29.53 22.48
CA VAL A 4 14.80 29.20 22.15
C VAL A 4 14.44 30.03 20.93
N ILE A 5 13.64 29.49 20.02
CA ILE A 5 13.14 30.08 18.76
C ILE A 5 14.04 29.79 17.54
N HIS A 6 14.18 28.51 17.17
CA HIS A 6 14.38 28.17 15.76
C HIS A 6 13.74 26.84 15.30
N LEU A 7 12.69 26.36 15.98
CA LEU A 7 11.94 25.17 15.58
C LEU A 7 10.45 25.49 15.39
N ASN A 8 10.09 26.29 14.38
CA ASN A 8 8.69 26.38 13.92
C ASN A 8 8.54 26.87 12.47
N LYS A 9 9.30 26.27 11.55
CA LYS A 9 9.01 26.32 10.11
C LYS A 9 9.24 24.97 9.44
N LEU A 10 8.80 23.88 10.06
CA LEU A 10 8.38 22.73 9.26
C LEU A 10 7.00 23.07 8.73
N LYS A 11 6.90 23.13 7.40
CA LYS A 11 5.68 23.36 6.66
C LYS A 11 4.60 22.44 7.22
N ASN A 12 3.49 23.01 7.68
CA ASN A 12 2.23 22.30 7.80
C ASN A 12 1.85 21.84 6.38
N VAL A 13 2.36 20.67 5.98
CA VAL A 13 1.72 19.84 4.97
C VAL A 13 0.32 19.58 5.53
N ASN A 14 -0.70 19.84 4.71
CA ASN A 14 -2.09 19.60 5.09
C ASN A 14 -2.21 18.13 5.50
N LYS A 15 -2.36 17.85 6.81
CA LYS A 15 -2.53 16.48 7.34
C LYS A 15 -3.72 15.72 6.73
N ASN A 16 -4.59 16.42 5.98
CA ASN A 16 -5.77 15.88 5.32
C ASN A 16 -5.52 15.27 3.93
N GLU A 17 -4.36 15.49 3.29
CA GLU A 17 -4.14 15.07 1.89
C GLU A 17 -3.65 13.62 1.75
N LEU A 18 -3.15 13.00 2.83
CA LEU A 18 -2.62 11.63 2.81
C LEU A 18 -3.51 10.60 3.54
N SER A 19 -4.63 11.02 4.13
CA SER A 19 -5.49 10.13 4.93
C SER A 19 -6.47 9.37 4.03
N TYR A 20 -6.66 8.07 4.27
CA TYR A 20 -7.77 7.31 3.66
C TYR A 20 -9.13 7.76 4.22
N CYS A 21 -9.13 8.24 5.47
CA CYS A 21 -10.36 8.63 6.14
C CYS A 21 -10.87 9.97 5.62
N LYS A 22 -12.19 10.09 5.46
CA LYS A 22 -12.85 11.33 5.06
C LYS A 22 -12.61 12.42 6.11
N VAL A 23 -12.56 13.69 5.70
CA VAL A 23 -12.27 14.84 6.58
C VAL A 23 -13.21 14.91 7.80
N ASN A 24 -14.47 14.49 7.64
CA ASN A 24 -15.45 14.44 8.72
C ASN A 24 -15.17 13.35 9.78
N CYS A 25 -14.24 12.43 9.53
CA CYS A 25 -13.85 11.42 10.51
C CYS A 25 -13.01 12.00 11.64
N ASN A 26 -12.41 13.19 11.46
CA ASN A 26 -11.65 13.86 12.51
C ASN A 26 -12.51 14.21 13.75
N SER A 27 -13.83 14.37 13.58
CA SER A 27 -14.74 14.56 14.71
C SER A 27 -15.02 13.27 15.50
N LYS A 28 -14.61 12.11 14.97
CA LYS A 28 -14.74 10.79 15.62
C LYS A 28 -13.46 10.38 16.36
N VAL A 29 -12.57 11.34 16.65
CA VAL A 29 -11.39 11.08 17.47
C VAL A 29 -11.78 11.18 18.94
N GLU A 30 -11.76 10.06 19.64
CA GLU A 30 -12.08 9.95 21.06
C GLU A 30 -10.89 9.35 21.80
N ASN A 31 -10.49 9.95 22.92
CA ASN A 31 -9.31 9.52 23.67
C ASN A 31 -8.02 9.37 22.83
N GLY A 32 -7.87 10.21 21.79
CA GLY A 32 -6.72 10.18 20.88
C GLY A 32 -6.75 9.06 19.83
N LYS A 33 -7.83 8.27 19.77
CA LYS A 33 -8.06 7.22 18.78
C LYS A 33 -9.18 7.58 17.81
N LEU A 34 -9.00 7.25 16.55
CA LEU A 34 -9.96 7.48 15.47
C LEU A 34 -10.98 6.34 15.39
N ASN A 35 -12.22 6.61 15.76
CA ASN A 35 -13.31 5.65 15.78
C ASN A 35 -14.17 5.78 14.50
N CYS A 36 -13.58 5.47 13.34
CA CYS A 36 -14.30 5.46 12.06
C CYS A 36 -14.15 4.13 11.32
N ASN A 37 -15.15 3.77 10.53
CA ASN A 37 -15.19 2.50 9.79
C ASN A 37 -14.65 2.62 8.35
N CYS A 38 -13.98 3.74 8.01
CA CYS A 38 -13.44 3.94 6.66
C CYS A 38 -12.38 2.88 6.35
N GLY A 39 -12.60 2.07 5.30
CA GLY A 39 -11.64 1.05 4.87
C GLY A 39 -11.70 -0.25 5.67
N ASP A 40 -12.71 -0.39 6.53
CA ASP A 40 -12.96 -1.61 7.30
C ASP A 40 -13.90 -2.55 6.51
N ASP A 41 -13.75 -2.63 5.18
CA ASP A 41 -14.70 -3.30 4.28
C ASP A 41 -14.54 -4.83 4.26
N ILE A 42 -13.31 -5.33 4.47
CA ILE A 42 -12.96 -6.75 4.27
C ILE A 42 -13.09 -7.56 5.56
N GLN A 43 -12.45 -7.12 6.66
CA GLN A 43 -12.54 -7.74 7.99
C GLN A 43 -12.33 -9.27 8.04
N ILE A 44 -11.48 -9.81 7.17
CA ILE A 44 -11.03 -11.20 7.21
C ILE A 44 -9.68 -11.25 7.91
N PHE A 45 -9.51 -12.14 8.90
CA PHE A 45 -8.31 -12.24 9.72
C PHE A 45 -7.84 -13.68 9.89
N GLU A 46 -6.72 -14.04 9.25
CA GLU A 46 -6.09 -15.35 9.41
C GLU A 46 -5.08 -15.40 10.56
N TRP A 47 -4.58 -14.24 10.97
CA TRP A 47 -3.69 -14.04 12.11
C TRP A 47 -4.09 -12.76 12.88
N PHE A 48 -3.68 -12.71 14.15
CA PHE A 48 -3.94 -11.62 15.08
C PHE A 48 -2.63 -11.16 15.74
N TRP A 49 -2.62 -10.02 16.42
CA TRP A 49 -1.45 -9.61 17.18
C TRP A 49 -1.19 -10.57 18.34
N LYS A 50 0.05 -11.02 18.47
CA LYS A 50 0.45 -11.92 19.56
C LYS A 50 0.50 -11.14 20.87
N LYS A 51 -0.20 -11.64 21.89
CA LYS A 51 -0.03 -11.19 23.27
C LYS A 51 1.40 -11.44 23.75
N ASP A 52 1.93 -10.47 24.48
CA ASP A 52 3.21 -10.54 25.17
C ASP A 52 3.01 -9.95 26.57
N ASP A 53 3.77 -10.42 27.55
CA ASP A 53 3.74 -9.91 28.93
C ASP A 53 4.48 -8.56 29.05
N SER A 54 4.84 -7.94 27.92
CA SER A 54 5.52 -6.65 27.89
C SER A 54 4.56 -5.51 28.24
N VAL A 55 5.03 -4.58 29.07
CA VAL A 55 4.30 -3.35 29.42
C VAL A 55 4.34 -2.28 28.32
N ASN A 56 5.05 -2.54 27.22
CA ASN A 56 5.34 -1.57 26.18
C ASN A 56 4.25 -1.47 25.12
N PHE A 57 3.28 -2.36 25.12
CA PHE A 57 2.06 -2.25 24.33
C PHE A 57 0.91 -2.99 25.02
N VAL A 58 -0.31 -2.63 24.66
CA VAL A 58 -1.54 -3.34 25.06
C VAL A 58 -2.39 -3.58 23.84
N LEU A 59 -3.03 -4.74 23.81
CA LEU A 59 -3.98 -5.13 22.76
C LEU A 59 -5.41 -4.91 23.23
N ASP A 60 -6.33 -4.70 22.29
CA ASP A 60 -7.76 -4.78 22.57
C ASP A 60 -8.23 -6.23 22.83
N SER A 61 -9.52 -6.40 23.13
CA SER A 61 -10.10 -7.72 23.41
C SER A 61 -10.00 -8.69 22.23
N ASN A 62 -10.00 -8.16 21.00
CA ASN A 62 -10.00 -8.96 19.78
C ASN A 62 -8.58 -9.16 19.21
N GLU A 63 -7.55 -8.60 19.85
CA GLU A 63 -6.15 -8.69 19.40
C GLU A 63 -5.93 -8.09 17.99
N LEU A 64 -6.79 -7.15 17.59
CA LEU A 64 -6.76 -6.47 16.29
C LEU A 64 -6.18 -5.06 16.41
N GLU A 65 -6.39 -4.40 17.55
CA GLU A 65 -5.83 -3.09 17.84
C GLU A 65 -4.67 -3.21 18.82
N VAL A 66 -3.58 -2.51 18.52
CA VAL A 66 -2.44 -2.36 19.41
C VAL A 66 -2.27 -0.90 19.77
N THR A 67 -2.11 -0.62 21.06
CA THR A 67 -1.69 0.67 21.59
C THR A 67 -0.30 0.52 22.19
N PHE A 68 0.69 1.13 21.54
CA PHE A 68 2.06 1.15 22.03
C PHE A 68 2.22 2.21 23.12
N HIS A 69 3.07 1.89 24.09
CA HIS A 69 3.49 2.76 25.19
C HIS A 69 2.28 3.44 25.85
N PRO A 70 1.39 2.67 26.49
CA PRO A 70 0.12 3.17 27.04
C PRO A 70 0.28 4.09 28.25
N ILE A 71 1.48 4.16 28.85
CA ILE A 71 1.77 5.03 30.01
C ILE A 71 2.84 6.07 29.63
N TYR A 72 4.02 5.61 29.23
CA TYR A 72 5.11 6.46 28.72
C TYR A 72 5.97 5.66 27.75
N SER A 73 6.70 6.36 26.89
CA SER A 73 7.63 5.71 25.96
C SER A 73 9.01 5.56 26.58
N SER A 74 9.47 4.32 26.72
CA SER A 74 10.77 3.95 27.31
C SER A 74 11.81 3.51 26.26
N GLY A 75 11.40 3.40 24.99
CA GLY A 75 12.23 2.91 23.90
C GLY A 75 11.36 2.56 22.69
N THR A 76 11.72 1.49 21.98
CA THR A 76 10.94 1.00 20.84
C THR A 76 10.18 -0.25 21.23
N ALA A 77 8.86 -0.19 21.16
CA ALA A 77 7.98 -1.31 21.35
C ALA A 77 7.77 -2.03 20.00
N VAL A 78 7.65 -3.35 20.04
CA VAL A 78 7.37 -4.18 18.85
C VAL A 78 6.26 -5.15 19.19
N VAL A 79 5.36 -5.36 18.22
CA VAL A 79 4.35 -6.41 18.24
C VAL A 79 4.54 -7.28 17.00
N ARG A 80 4.25 -8.58 17.16
CA ARG A 80 4.36 -9.60 16.13
C ARG A 80 3.01 -10.27 15.93
N GLY A 81 2.69 -10.73 14.73
CA GLY A 81 1.58 -11.66 14.51
C GLY A 81 1.73 -12.96 15.30
N ASN A 82 0.61 -13.59 15.63
CA ASN A 82 0.58 -14.85 16.38
C ASN A 82 0.98 -16.08 15.56
N LYS A 83 0.93 -15.99 14.22
CA LYS A 83 1.28 -17.08 13.29
C LYS A 83 2.36 -16.65 12.29
N PRO A 84 3.26 -17.56 11.88
CA PRO A 84 4.15 -17.30 10.76
C PRO A 84 3.37 -17.30 9.44
N LEU A 85 3.86 -16.52 8.48
CA LEU A 85 3.36 -16.47 7.11
C LEU A 85 3.82 -17.73 6.36
N GLN A 86 2.88 -18.39 5.68
CA GLN A 86 3.09 -19.68 5.05
C GLN A 86 3.98 -19.58 3.80
N LYS A 87 4.75 -20.65 3.53
CA LYS A 87 5.58 -20.71 2.33
C LYS A 87 4.71 -20.91 1.09
N ASN A 88 5.20 -20.46 -0.07
CA ASN A 88 4.55 -20.64 -1.37
C ASN A 88 3.12 -20.06 -1.48
N MET A 89 2.85 -19.01 -0.69
CA MET A 89 1.58 -18.28 -0.74
C MET A 89 1.81 -16.79 -0.90
N HIS A 90 0.75 -16.10 -1.30
CA HIS A 90 0.64 -14.66 -1.25
C HIS A 90 -0.07 -14.26 0.04
N HIS A 91 0.58 -13.42 0.84
CA HIS A 91 -0.03 -12.84 2.03
C HIS A 91 -0.30 -11.36 1.80
N TYR A 92 -1.49 -10.90 2.14
CA TYR A 92 -1.83 -9.48 2.14
C TYR A 92 -2.51 -9.09 3.45
N TRP A 93 -2.09 -7.98 4.04
CA TRP A 93 -2.72 -7.44 5.24
C TRP A 93 -2.71 -5.92 5.24
N GLU A 94 -3.70 -5.32 5.91
CA GLU A 94 -3.84 -3.87 6.04
C GLU A 94 -3.80 -3.45 7.51
N ILE A 95 -3.02 -2.42 7.80
CA ILE A 95 -2.93 -1.78 9.11
C ILE A 95 -3.36 -0.33 8.97
N LYS A 96 -4.43 0.04 9.66
CA LYS A 96 -4.93 1.40 9.73
C LYS A 96 -4.34 2.13 10.92
N MET A 97 -3.82 3.33 10.66
CA MET A 97 -3.27 4.19 11.69
C MET A 97 -4.40 4.95 12.36
N ILE A 98 -4.80 4.55 13.56
CA ILE A 98 -5.96 5.13 14.26
C ILE A 98 -5.57 6.22 15.27
N SER A 99 -4.31 6.63 15.31
CA SER A 99 -3.83 7.73 16.17
C SER A 99 -2.82 8.59 15.42
N ASN A 100 -2.50 9.76 15.98
CA ASN A 100 -1.41 10.57 15.44
C ASN A 100 -0.07 9.87 15.66
N LEU A 101 0.71 9.75 14.59
CA LEU A 101 2.07 9.22 14.65
C LEU A 101 3.08 10.35 14.87
N TYR A 102 4.10 10.07 15.67
CA TYR A 102 5.20 10.99 16.00
C TYR A 102 6.40 10.18 16.51
N GLY A 103 7.39 10.86 17.11
CA GLY A 103 8.54 10.19 17.72
C GLY A 103 9.66 9.89 16.74
N THR A 104 10.51 8.94 17.11
CA THR A 104 11.67 8.55 16.29
C THR A 104 11.21 7.72 15.11
N ASP A 105 10.45 6.67 15.35
CA ASP A 105 9.86 5.87 14.28
C ASP A 105 8.58 5.17 14.68
N VAL A 106 7.77 4.87 13.67
CA VAL A 106 6.63 3.95 13.65
C VAL A 106 6.75 3.19 12.34
N MET A 107 6.80 1.86 12.40
CA MET A 107 7.08 1.04 11.22
C MET A 107 6.13 -0.14 11.13
N VAL A 108 5.86 -0.55 9.90
CA VAL A 108 5.15 -1.79 9.55
C VAL A 108 6.10 -2.67 8.73
N GLY A 109 6.06 -3.99 8.92
CA GLY A 109 6.82 -4.88 8.07
C GLY A 109 6.77 -6.33 8.51
N VAL A 110 7.89 -7.03 8.34
CA VAL A 110 8.03 -8.45 8.68
C VAL A 110 9.34 -8.72 9.40
N GLY A 111 9.39 -9.79 10.17
CA GLY A 111 10.64 -10.27 10.77
C GLY A 111 10.56 -11.73 11.21
N THR A 112 11.72 -12.29 11.54
CA THR A 112 11.83 -13.66 12.07
C THR A 112 11.48 -13.70 13.56
N ASP A 113 11.54 -14.88 14.18
CA ASP A 113 11.46 -15.03 15.64
C ASP A 113 12.68 -14.48 16.40
N LYS A 114 13.75 -14.14 15.69
CA LYS A 114 15.04 -13.67 16.25
C LYS A 114 15.19 -12.14 16.23
N THR A 115 14.11 -11.39 16.02
CA THR A 115 14.18 -9.93 15.93
C THR A 115 14.66 -9.30 17.24
N MET A 116 15.53 -8.29 17.12
CA MET A 116 16.14 -7.64 18.27
C MET A 116 15.13 -6.83 19.09
N ASN A 117 15.29 -6.83 20.41
CA ASN A 117 14.49 -5.99 21.31
C ASN A 117 15.13 -4.60 21.53
N CYS A 118 14.39 -3.52 21.29
CA CYS A 118 14.81 -2.12 21.54
C CYS A 118 14.11 -1.49 22.77
N LYS A 119 13.79 -2.28 23.82
CA LYS A 119 13.03 -1.85 25.02
C LYS A 119 13.52 -0.56 25.71
N PHE A 120 14.81 -0.24 25.66
CA PHE A 120 15.41 0.97 26.27
C PHE A 120 16.14 1.88 25.27
N ARG A 121 15.79 1.76 23.99
CA ARG A 121 16.44 2.53 22.93
C ARG A 121 15.42 2.97 21.90
N PHE A 122 15.37 4.27 21.62
CA PHE A 122 14.60 4.83 20.53
C PHE A 122 15.33 4.56 19.21
N CYS A 123 14.81 3.65 18.40
CA CYS A 123 15.47 3.11 17.22
C CYS A 123 14.43 2.81 16.13
N SER A 124 14.79 2.95 14.86
CA SER A 124 14.06 2.33 13.75
C SER A 124 14.35 0.82 13.79
N MET A 125 13.49 0.08 14.51
CA MET A 125 13.77 -1.29 14.92
C MET A 125 13.67 -2.27 13.76
N LEU A 126 12.59 -2.22 12.98
CA LEU A 126 12.44 -3.12 11.84
C LEU A 126 13.47 -2.78 10.78
N GLY A 127 14.33 -3.74 10.45
CA GLY A 127 15.48 -3.57 9.58
C GLY A 127 16.74 -3.06 10.24
N LEU A 128 16.79 -3.02 11.57
CA LEU A 128 18.02 -2.71 12.32
C LEU A 128 19.09 -3.82 12.16
N ASP A 129 18.66 -5.03 11.91
CA ASP A 129 19.48 -6.21 11.65
C ASP A 129 19.00 -6.90 10.36
N ASP A 130 19.54 -8.08 10.10
CA ASP A 130 19.16 -8.93 8.97
C ASP A 130 17.94 -9.83 9.27
N GLN A 131 17.34 -9.69 10.46
CA GLN A 131 16.19 -10.49 10.91
C GLN A 131 14.84 -9.82 10.66
N SER A 132 14.83 -8.57 10.19
CA SER A 132 13.62 -7.81 9.95
C SER A 132 13.70 -6.87 8.75
N TRP A 133 12.54 -6.48 8.22
CA TRP A 133 12.34 -5.57 7.10
C TRP A 133 11.20 -4.63 7.45
N GLY A 134 11.41 -3.31 7.35
CA GLY A 134 10.44 -2.33 7.81
C GLY A 134 10.20 -1.20 6.83
N TYR A 135 8.96 -0.71 6.80
CA TYR A 135 8.53 0.53 6.17
C TYR A 135 8.14 1.55 7.24
N SER A 136 8.86 2.66 7.30
CA SER A 136 8.70 3.75 8.25
C SER A 136 7.59 4.71 7.84
N TYR A 137 6.87 5.27 8.82
CA TYR A 137 5.93 6.37 8.64
C TYR A 137 6.55 7.62 7.99
N ARG A 138 7.88 7.67 7.92
CA ARG A 138 8.66 8.71 7.23
C ARG A 138 8.77 8.52 5.70
N GLY A 139 8.25 7.41 5.15
CA GLY A 139 8.34 7.12 3.71
C GLY A 139 9.63 6.38 3.30
N GLU A 140 10.34 5.80 4.27
CA GLU A 140 11.62 5.10 4.07
C GLU A 140 11.49 3.62 4.40
N ILE A 141 12.21 2.77 3.68
CA ILE A 141 12.34 1.35 4.00
C ILE A 141 13.72 1.07 4.58
N GLN A 142 13.79 0.09 5.49
CA GLN A 142 15.02 -0.28 6.18
C GLN A 142 15.19 -1.80 6.26
N HIS A 143 16.42 -2.26 6.01
CA HIS A 143 16.88 -3.62 6.27
C HIS A 143 18.40 -3.64 6.48
N ASN A 144 18.90 -4.43 7.44
CA ASN A 144 20.33 -4.52 7.76
C ASN A 144 21.01 -3.14 7.93
N LYS A 145 20.35 -2.22 8.66
CA LYS A 145 20.77 -0.82 8.90
C LYS A 145 20.86 0.06 7.65
N LEU A 146 20.49 -0.46 6.48
CA LEU A 146 20.45 0.31 5.24
C LEU A 146 19.05 0.89 5.07
N THR A 147 18.99 2.22 5.02
CA THR A 147 17.75 2.97 4.82
C THR A 147 17.71 3.53 3.40
N ARG A 148 16.54 3.44 2.75
CA ARG A 148 16.32 3.97 1.40
C ARG A 148 14.97 4.69 1.33
N LYS A 149 14.92 5.77 0.55
CA LYS A 149 13.64 6.38 0.18
C LYS A 149 12.84 5.37 -0.65
N TYR A 150 11.54 5.30 -0.40
CA TYR A 150 10.69 4.31 -1.05
C TYR A 150 9.30 4.86 -1.37
N GLY A 151 8.60 5.40 -0.38
CA GLY A 151 7.22 5.84 -0.53
C GLY A 151 6.94 7.15 0.18
N GLU A 152 5.66 7.43 0.36
CA GLU A 152 5.18 8.64 1.02
C GLU A 152 5.08 8.48 2.53
N GLN A 153 5.04 9.60 3.24
CA GLN A 153 4.78 9.59 4.67
C GLN A 153 3.32 9.18 4.94
N PHE A 154 3.09 8.49 6.06
CA PHE A 154 1.75 8.11 6.48
C PHE A 154 1.50 8.46 7.94
N GLY A 155 0.22 8.56 8.31
CA GLY A 155 -0.20 9.03 9.63
C GLY A 155 -1.67 8.73 9.91
N LEU A 156 -2.29 9.53 10.77
CA LEU A 156 -3.68 9.33 11.20
C LEU A 156 -4.64 9.10 10.02
N GLY A 157 -5.42 8.02 10.11
CA GLY A 157 -6.42 7.61 9.14
C GLY A 157 -5.86 7.03 7.83
N CYS A 158 -4.54 6.90 7.67
CA CYS A 158 -3.94 6.18 6.55
C CYS A 158 -4.08 4.66 6.74
N ILE A 159 -4.12 3.93 5.63
CA ILE A 159 -4.08 2.46 5.60
C ILE A 159 -2.77 2.03 4.96
N VAL A 160 -1.94 1.30 5.68
CA VAL A 160 -0.72 0.68 5.15
C VAL A 160 -1.00 -0.78 4.86
N GLY A 161 -1.00 -1.13 3.58
CA GLY A 161 -1.07 -2.52 3.14
C GLY A 161 0.32 -3.12 2.95
N ALA A 162 0.46 -4.42 3.11
CA ALA A 162 1.69 -5.15 2.81
C ALA A 162 1.34 -6.44 2.07
N HIS A 163 2.00 -6.65 0.92
CA HIS A 163 1.92 -7.86 0.12
C HIS A 163 3.25 -8.61 0.17
N LEU A 164 3.25 -9.79 0.77
CA LEU A 164 4.39 -10.69 0.78
C LEU A 164 4.10 -11.88 -0.15
N ASN A 165 4.80 -11.95 -1.27
CA ASN A 165 4.82 -13.12 -2.13
C ASN A 165 5.91 -14.08 -1.64
N MET A 166 5.52 -15.17 -0.97
CA MET A 166 6.45 -16.19 -0.46
C MET A 166 6.92 -17.18 -1.53
N CYS A 167 6.30 -17.22 -2.71
CA CYS A 167 6.80 -17.99 -3.87
C CYS A 167 8.10 -17.39 -4.41
N THR A 168 8.14 -16.06 -4.53
CA THR A 168 9.28 -15.30 -5.07
C THR A 168 10.15 -14.62 -4.00
N GLY A 169 9.64 -14.49 -2.78
CA GLY A 169 10.31 -13.78 -1.68
C GLY A 169 10.34 -12.27 -1.88
N ARG A 170 9.28 -11.68 -2.45
CA ARG A 170 9.14 -10.23 -2.68
C ARG A 170 8.13 -9.62 -1.73
N LEU A 171 8.49 -8.49 -1.15
CA LEU A 171 7.64 -7.68 -0.28
C LEU A 171 7.38 -6.32 -0.93
N GLU A 172 6.11 -5.97 -1.06
CA GLU A 172 5.60 -4.68 -1.57
C GLU A 172 4.66 -4.07 -0.54
N TYR A 173 4.71 -2.75 -0.36
CA TYR A 173 3.78 -2.03 0.49
C TYR A 173 2.79 -1.22 -0.34
N TYR A 174 1.67 -0.90 0.30
CA TYR A 174 0.59 -0.11 -0.25
C TYR A 174 0.29 1.02 0.72
N LEU A 175 0.01 2.20 0.20
CA LEU A 175 -0.54 3.30 0.98
C LEU A 175 -1.92 3.64 0.45
N ASN A 176 -2.92 3.58 1.32
CA ASN A 176 -4.32 3.84 0.98
C ASN A 176 -4.79 2.99 -0.21
N ARG A 177 -4.41 1.70 -0.19
CA ARG A 177 -4.66 0.71 -1.26
C ARG A 177 -3.96 1.01 -2.59
N LYS A 178 -3.07 1.99 -2.67
CA LYS A 178 -2.22 2.22 -3.86
C LYS A 178 -0.87 1.51 -3.68
N PRO A 179 -0.43 0.65 -4.62
CA PRO A 179 0.86 -0.03 -4.53
C PRO A 179 2.02 0.96 -4.68
N LEU A 180 3.05 0.81 -3.84
CA LEU A 180 4.27 1.64 -3.83
C LEU A 180 5.46 1.00 -4.56
N GLY A 181 5.30 -0.21 -5.11
CA GLY A 181 6.35 -0.96 -5.79
C GLY A 181 7.08 -1.93 -4.86
N ILE A 182 7.98 -2.75 -5.41
CA ILE A 182 8.74 -3.73 -4.61
C ILE A 182 9.66 -3.00 -3.62
N ALA A 183 9.49 -3.26 -2.32
CA ALA A 183 10.34 -2.73 -1.27
C ALA A 183 11.57 -3.62 -1.04
N PHE A 184 11.35 -4.94 -0.98
CA PHE A 184 12.40 -5.90 -0.69
C PHE A 184 12.25 -7.19 -1.48
N ASP A 185 13.39 -7.85 -1.71
CA ASP A 185 13.53 -9.17 -2.31
C ASP A 185 14.39 -10.08 -1.42
N GLY A 186 14.52 -11.36 -1.81
CA GLY A 186 15.34 -12.33 -1.06
C GLY A 186 14.70 -12.83 0.25
N LEU A 187 13.39 -12.65 0.45
CA LEU A 187 12.67 -13.12 1.63
C LEU A 187 12.25 -14.59 1.56
N LYS A 188 12.52 -15.26 0.43
CA LYS A 188 12.15 -16.67 0.21
C LYS A 188 12.76 -17.58 1.28
N ASN A 189 12.02 -18.64 1.63
CA ASN A 189 12.40 -19.68 2.60
C ASN A 189 12.63 -19.23 4.05
N LYS A 190 12.34 -17.97 4.39
CA LYS A 190 12.38 -17.48 5.77
C LYS A 190 11.06 -17.76 6.47
N GLU A 191 11.11 -18.07 7.75
CA GLU A 191 9.91 -18.05 8.59
C GLU A 191 9.69 -16.61 9.05
N LEU A 192 8.67 -15.96 8.51
CA LEU A 192 8.42 -14.54 8.70
C LEU A 192 7.10 -14.33 9.40
N TYR A 193 7.06 -13.34 10.26
CA TYR A 193 5.87 -12.88 10.94
C TYR A 193 5.60 -11.43 10.55
N PRO A 194 4.33 -11.04 10.40
CA PRO A 194 3.98 -9.64 10.28
C PRO A 194 4.32 -8.93 11.59
N MET A 195 4.84 -7.71 11.49
CA MET A 195 5.31 -6.93 12.63
C MET A 195 4.97 -5.47 12.48
N ALA A 196 4.80 -4.82 13.63
CA ALA A 196 4.80 -3.37 13.73
C ALA A 196 5.62 -2.92 14.94
N CYS A 197 6.25 -1.77 14.84
CA CYS A 197 6.98 -1.19 15.96
C CYS A 197 6.71 0.30 16.10
N SER A 198 6.81 0.82 17.33
CA SER A 198 6.61 2.24 17.61
C SER A 198 7.48 2.73 18.75
N THR A 199 7.95 3.97 18.59
CA THR A 199 8.58 4.78 19.65
C THR A 199 7.63 5.83 20.21
N ALA A 200 6.46 6.03 19.60
CA ALA A 200 5.49 7.04 20.01
C ALA A 200 4.63 6.55 21.17
N ALA A 201 4.49 7.40 22.19
CA ALA A 201 3.56 7.15 23.30
C ALA A 201 2.11 7.17 22.82
N HIS A 202 1.27 6.29 23.34
CA HIS A 202 -0.15 6.16 22.97
C HIS A 202 -0.43 5.97 21.46
N SER A 203 0.59 5.68 20.65
CA SER A 203 0.35 5.42 19.23
C SER A 203 -0.41 4.11 19.09
N SER A 204 -1.51 4.16 18.38
CA SER A 204 -2.43 3.06 18.15
C SER A 204 -2.64 2.81 16.67
N MET A 205 -2.72 1.54 16.31
CA MET A 205 -3.00 1.04 14.97
C MET A 205 -3.93 -0.17 15.04
N LYS A 206 -4.71 -0.38 13.99
CA LYS A 206 -5.72 -1.43 13.87
C LYS A 206 -5.42 -2.32 12.68
N LEU A 207 -5.50 -3.64 12.86
CA LEU A 207 -5.50 -4.61 11.77
C LEU A 207 -6.87 -4.57 11.08
N ASN A 208 -6.88 -4.26 9.78
CA ASN A 208 -8.11 -4.14 8.97
C ASN A 208 -8.44 -5.43 8.23
N CYS A 209 -7.43 -6.14 7.75
CA CYS A 209 -7.54 -7.48 7.20
C CYS A 209 -6.18 -8.18 7.23
N ALA A 210 -6.21 -9.51 7.15
CA ALA A 210 -5.05 -10.39 7.05
C ALA A 210 -5.48 -11.67 6.33
N ILE A 211 -5.04 -11.83 5.08
CA ILE A 211 -5.47 -12.90 4.18
C ILE A 211 -4.30 -13.55 3.46
N SER A 212 -4.47 -14.82 3.09
CA SER A 212 -3.52 -15.59 2.31
C SER A 212 -4.20 -16.21 1.10
N GLN A 213 -3.49 -16.28 -0.02
CA GLN A 213 -3.96 -16.96 -1.23
C GLN A 213 -2.84 -17.79 -1.83
N GLU A 214 -3.19 -18.98 -2.31
CA GLU A 214 -2.29 -19.78 -3.13
C GLU A 214 -2.08 -19.11 -4.50
N GLU A 215 -0.92 -19.36 -5.11
CA GLU A 215 -0.68 -18.91 -6.48
C GLU A 215 -1.45 -19.81 -7.45
N THR A 216 -2.49 -19.25 -8.06
CA THR A 216 -3.36 -19.94 -9.03
C THR A 216 -3.18 -19.35 -10.42
N LEU A 217 -3.52 -20.14 -11.46
CA LEU A 217 -3.55 -19.64 -12.84
C LEU A 217 -4.47 -18.41 -12.96
N GLN A 218 -5.61 -18.39 -12.27
CA GLN A 218 -6.51 -17.23 -12.23
C GLN A 218 -5.79 -15.97 -11.74
N MET A 219 -4.99 -16.08 -10.67
CA MET A 219 -4.21 -14.96 -10.15
C MET A 219 -3.13 -14.52 -11.14
N LEU A 220 -2.45 -15.47 -11.80
CA LEU A 220 -1.44 -15.18 -12.83
C LEU A 220 -2.04 -14.47 -14.05
N CYS A 221 -3.20 -14.94 -14.55
CA CYS A 221 -3.93 -14.28 -15.62
C CYS A 221 -4.33 -12.86 -15.21
N LEU A 222 -4.82 -12.66 -13.99
CA LEU A 222 -5.14 -11.31 -13.49
C LEU A 222 -3.89 -10.42 -13.42
N LYS A 223 -2.73 -10.96 -13.03
CA LYS A 223 -1.44 -10.23 -13.11
C LYS A 223 -1.10 -9.83 -14.55
N CYS A 224 -1.35 -10.68 -15.57
CA CYS A 224 -1.16 -10.33 -17.00
C CYS A 224 -2.12 -9.20 -17.39
N VAL A 225 -3.42 -9.38 -17.11
CA VAL A 225 -4.48 -8.40 -17.41
C VAL A 225 -4.17 -7.02 -16.82
N GLN A 226 -3.64 -6.95 -15.60
CA GLN A 226 -3.26 -5.68 -14.94
C GLN A 226 -2.11 -4.92 -15.60
N GLN A 227 -1.30 -5.59 -16.40
CA GLN A 227 -0.24 -4.96 -17.18
C GLN A 227 -0.79 -4.35 -18.49
N HIS A 228 -1.99 -4.77 -18.91
CA HIS A 228 -2.61 -4.37 -20.17
C HIS A 228 -3.90 -3.55 -19.95
N PRO A 229 -3.86 -2.24 -20.20
CA PRO A 229 -4.95 -1.29 -19.89
C PRO A 229 -6.30 -1.67 -20.51
N ASN A 230 -6.26 -2.02 -21.81
CA ASN A 230 -7.46 -2.33 -22.59
C ASN A 230 -8.11 -3.63 -22.10
N LEU A 231 -7.29 -4.64 -21.77
CA LEU A 231 -7.74 -5.89 -21.21
C LEU A 231 -8.37 -5.70 -19.83
N TYR A 232 -7.72 -4.90 -18.97
CA TYR A 232 -8.27 -4.60 -17.65
C TYR A 232 -9.62 -3.87 -17.72
N ASN A 233 -9.78 -2.92 -18.64
CA ASN A 233 -11.07 -2.23 -18.85
C ASN A 233 -12.17 -3.19 -19.30
N LYS A 234 -11.88 -4.10 -20.23
CA LYS A 234 -12.82 -5.15 -20.66
C LYS A 234 -13.19 -6.07 -19.49
N TYR A 235 -12.18 -6.52 -18.75
CA TYR A 235 -12.36 -7.34 -17.55
C TYR A 235 -13.26 -6.66 -16.50
N ARG A 236 -13.04 -5.37 -16.23
CA ARG A 236 -13.85 -4.56 -15.31
C ARG A 236 -15.30 -4.36 -15.79
N ALA A 237 -15.54 -4.41 -17.11
CA ALA A 237 -16.88 -4.29 -17.67
C ALA A 237 -17.76 -5.52 -17.41
N ILE A 238 -17.17 -6.67 -17.04
CA ILE A 238 -17.90 -7.92 -16.74
C ILE A 238 -18.25 -7.96 -15.24
N PRO A 239 -19.50 -7.67 -14.83
CA PRO A 239 -19.80 -7.41 -13.41
C PRO A 239 -19.60 -8.63 -12.51
N GLY A 240 -19.96 -9.82 -12.97
CA GLY A 240 -19.82 -11.06 -12.19
C GLY A 240 -18.36 -11.42 -11.91
N LEU A 241 -17.52 -11.30 -12.94
CA LEU A 241 -16.08 -11.56 -12.85
C LEU A 241 -15.38 -10.52 -11.97
N CYS A 242 -15.70 -9.24 -12.20
CA CYS A 242 -15.19 -8.13 -11.41
C CYS A 242 -15.52 -8.32 -9.92
N ARG A 243 -16.78 -8.62 -9.58
CA ARG A 243 -17.21 -8.82 -8.19
C ARG A 243 -16.47 -9.99 -7.52
N TYR A 244 -16.30 -11.12 -8.21
CA TYR A 244 -15.63 -12.29 -7.66
C TYR A 244 -14.18 -11.99 -7.28
N TYR A 245 -13.43 -11.38 -8.18
CA TYR A 245 -12.02 -11.09 -7.96
C TYR A 245 -11.77 -9.82 -7.13
N ASP A 246 -12.68 -8.84 -7.13
CA ASP A 246 -12.61 -7.72 -6.19
C ASP A 246 -12.84 -8.18 -4.74
N GLN A 247 -13.45 -9.34 -4.52
CA GLN A 247 -13.51 -9.94 -3.18
C GLN A 247 -12.24 -10.73 -2.88
N LYS A 248 -11.71 -11.47 -3.86
CA LYS A 248 -10.62 -12.43 -3.66
C LYS A 248 -9.21 -11.83 -3.79
N TYR A 249 -9.02 -10.84 -4.66
CA TYR A 249 -7.73 -10.27 -5.07
C TYR A 249 -7.72 -8.73 -5.08
N PHE A 250 -8.52 -8.10 -4.20
CA PHE A 250 -8.73 -6.64 -4.18
C PHE A 250 -7.47 -5.77 -4.11
N TRP A 251 -6.36 -6.32 -3.60
CA TRP A 251 -5.07 -5.62 -3.48
C TRP A 251 -4.26 -5.65 -4.79
N MET A 252 -4.67 -6.46 -5.76
CA MET A 252 -4.05 -6.47 -7.06
C MET A 252 -4.67 -5.33 -7.88
N ILE A 253 -3.93 -4.25 -8.09
CA ILE A 253 -4.39 -3.03 -8.79
C ILE A 253 -3.41 -2.68 -9.94
N PRO A 254 -3.90 -2.27 -11.13
CA PRO A 254 -3.05 -1.94 -12.28
C PRO A 254 -2.09 -0.78 -12.06
N LYS A 255 -1.12 -0.61 -12.97
CA LYS A 255 -0.19 0.55 -13.00
C LYS A 255 -0.87 1.90 -13.19
N GLN A 256 -1.92 1.96 -14.00
CA GLN A 256 -2.46 3.24 -14.45
C GLN A 256 -3.44 3.87 -13.48
N GLU A 257 -4.09 3.06 -12.63
CA GLU A 257 -4.81 3.60 -11.47
C GLU A 257 -3.83 4.20 -10.45
N ARG A 258 -2.53 3.83 -10.47
CA ARG A 258 -1.49 4.50 -9.67
C ARG A 258 -1.26 5.92 -10.16
N GLU A 259 -1.08 6.07 -11.47
CA GLU A 259 -0.73 7.33 -12.13
C GLU A 259 -1.90 8.32 -12.16
N LYS A 260 -3.13 7.87 -12.50
CA LYS A 260 -4.32 8.73 -12.47
C LYS A 260 -4.61 9.28 -11.08
N SER A 261 -4.47 8.45 -10.05
CA SER A 261 -4.70 8.90 -8.67
C SER A 261 -3.65 9.91 -8.21
N GLN A 262 -2.42 9.83 -8.73
CA GLN A 262 -1.33 10.76 -8.44
C GLN A 262 -1.47 12.08 -9.22
N GLU A 263 -1.85 12.03 -10.50
CA GLU A 263 -2.15 13.22 -11.30
C GLU A 263 -3.35 14.00 -10.74
N GLU A 264 -4.43 13.31 -10.32
CA GLU A 264 -5.59 13.94 -9.68
C GLU A 264 -5.25 14.58 -8.31
N GLU A 265 -4.37 13.94 -7.53
CA GLU A 265 -3.86 14.49 -6.26
C GLU A 265 -2.94 15.69 -6.49
N ASP A 266 -2.03 15.63 -7.46
CA ASP A 266 -1.13 16.72 -7.85
C ASP A 266 -1.89 17.92 -8.42
N ASP A 267 -2.92 17.69 -9.25
CA ASP A 267 -3.79 18.73 -9.79
C ASP A 267 -4.62 19.39 -8.68
N ALA A 268 -5.14 18.59 -7.74
CA ALA A 268 -5.83 19.11 -6.55
C ALA A 268 -4.89 19.97 -5.68
N LEU A 269 -3.66 19.52 -5.45
CA LEU A 269 -2.62 20.25 -4.72
C LEU A 269 -2.24 21.57 -5.42
N HIS A 270 -2.13 21.55 -6.75
CA HIS A 270 -1.85 22.73 -7.57
C HIS A 270 -3.00 23.75 -7.49
N LEU A 271 -4.25 23.29 -7.63
CA LEU A 271 -5.46 24.12 -7.47
C LEU A 271 -5.58 24.73 -6.06
N MET A 272 -5.27 23.97 -5.01
CA MET A 272 -5.28 24.46 -3.64
C MET A 272 -4.17 25.50 -3.38
N SER A 273 -3.01 25.34 -4.01
CA SER A 273 -1.90 26.30 -3.95
C SER A 273 -2.24 27.63 -4.65
N ILE A 274 -2.96 27.60 -5.76
CA ILE A 274 -3.49 28.80 -6.45
C ILE A 274 -4.53 29.54 -5.59
N LYS A 275 -5.40 28.82 -4.87
CA LYS A 275 -6.38 29.40 -3.93
C LYS A 275 -5.73 30.06 -2.70
N LYS A 276 -4.60 29.55 -2.22
CA LYS A 276 -3.79 30.18 -1.16
C LYS A 276 -3.07 31.45 -1.64
N SER A 277 -2.64 31.50 -2.90
CA SER A 277 -2.03 32.70 -3.52
C SER A 277 -3.04 33.85 -3.73
N SER A 278 -4.27 33.53 -4.14
CA SER A 278 -5.33 34.50 -4.42
C SER A 278 -5.99 35.09 -3.17
N SER A 279 -5.93 34.39 -2.03
CA SER A 279 -6.41 34.88 -0.73
C SER A 279 -5.44 35.87 -0.04
N VAL A 280 -4.15 35.87 -0.41
CA VAL A 280 -3.15 36.84 0.10
C VAL A 280 -3.23 38.20 -0.61
N ARG A 281 -3.96 38.34 -1.72
CA ARG A 281 -4.09 39.61 -2.48
C ARG A 281 -5.26 40.50 -2.08
N ARG A 282 -6.12 40.11 -1.14
CA ARG A 282 -7.22 40.95 -0.62
C ARG A 282 -6.97 41.41 0.82
N LYS A 283 -5.98 42.29 1.02
CA LYS A 283 -5.94 43.29 2.11
C LYS A 283 -4.69 44.17 1.93
N LYS A 284 -4.84 45.25 1.16
CA LYS A 284 -4.10 46.50 1.31
C LYS A 284 -4.83 47.58 0.51
N ARG A 285 -5.71 48.31 1.18
CA ARG A 285 -6.25 49.60 0.74
C ARG A 285 -6.10 50.58 1.91
N PHE A 286 -5.82 51.83 1.57
CA PHE A 286 -5.39 52.99 2.39
C PHE A 286 -3.89 53.02 2.69
N SER A 287 -3.15 54.11 2.49
CA SER A 287 -3.45 55.51 2.15
C SER A 287 -2.12 56.16 1.76
N GLU A 288 -2.05 57.04 0.75
CA GLU A 288 -1.26 58.28 0.82
C GLU A 288 -1.42 59.19 -0.41
N TYR A 289 -1.36 60.50 -0.12
CA TYR A 289 -1.65 61.66 -0.94
C TYR A 289 -0.51 62.03 -1.91
N LEU A 290 -0.89 62.55 -3.08
CA LEU A 290 -0.30 63.67 -3.86
C LEU A 290 1.24 63.91 -3.82
N TRP A 291 1.97 63.66 -4.93
CA TRP A 291 2.33 64.66 -5.97
C TRP A 291 3.30 64.11 -7.06
N ALA A 292 3.13 64.69 -8.26
CA ALA A 292 4.08 64.87 -9.37
C ALA A 292 4.56 63.68 -10.26
N LYS A 293 4.17 63.75 -11.55
CA LYS A 293 4.94 63.22 -12.70
C LYS A 293 6.06 64.24 -13.06
N PRO A 294 7.18 63.84 -13.70
CA PRO A 294 7.26 63.74 -15.18
C PRO A 294 8.08 62.51 -15.67
N SER A 295 7.65 61.71 -16.66
CA SER A 295 7.77 61.84 -18.12
C SER A 295 9.13 61.44 -18.75
N LYS A 296 9.04 60.67 -19.85
CA LYS A 296 10.04 60.39 -20.94
C LYS A 296 11.06 59.28 -20.61
N LYS A 297 11.49 58.40 -21.51
CA LYS A 297 11.44 58.33 -22.99
C LYS A 297 11.77 56.89 -23.44
N ILE A 298 11.30 56.57 -24.65
CA ILE A 298 11.64 55.44 -25.52
C ILE A 298 13.14 55.37 -25.81
N THR A 299 13.72 54.17 -25.94
CA THR A 299 14.50 53.73 -27.13
C THR A 299 14.88 52.25 -27.09
N ARG A 300 14.64 51.59 -28.22
CA ARG A 300 15.21 50.29 -28.62
C ARG A 300 16.71 50.43 -28.80
N ASN A 301 17.47 49.35 -28.60
CA ASN A 301 18.48 48.95 -29.57
C ASN A 301 18.90 47.48 -29.44
N THR A 302 19.13 46.92 -30.62
CA THR A 302 19.57 45.57 -30.98
C THR A 302 21.09 45.51 -31.16
N SER A 303 21.72 44.36 -30.85
CA SER A 303 22.91 43.76 -31.51
C SER A 303 23.35 42.55 -30.66
N ARG A 304 23.32 41.31 -31.17
CA ARG A 304 24.22 40.59 -32.11
C ARG A 304 25.57 40.19 -31.48
N CYS A 305 25.82 38.86 -31.44
CA CYS A 305 27.05 38.06 -31.72
C CYS A 305 26.84 36.64 -31.13
N GLN A 306 26.75 35.54 -31.91
CA GLN A 306 27.85 34.66 -32.39
C GLN A 306 28.86 34.32 -31.27
N GLY A 307 29.17 33.07 -30.87
CA GLY A 307 28.98 31.70 -31.38
C GLY A 307 30.29 30.95 -31.20
N VAL A 308 30.35 29.78 -30.52
CA VAL A 308 31.46 28.80 -30.59
C VAL A 308 30.97 27.40 -30.19
N GLU A 309 31.18 26.41 -31.07
CA GLU A 309 31.09 24.97 -30.83
C GLU A 309 32.49 24.39 -30.49
N HIS A 310 32.57 23.27 -29.74
CA HIS A 310 33.52 22.17 -30.02
C HIS A 310 33.24 20.88 -29.20
N PHE A 311 32.96 19.79 -29.95
CA PHE A 311 33.48 18.41 -29.92
C PHE A 311 33.65 17.52 -28.64
N ALA A 312 32.79 16.49 -28.58
CA ALA A 312 33.00 15.02 -28.48
C ALA A 312 34.08 14.34 -27.60
N SER A 313 33.66 13.30 -26.84
CA SER A 313 34.15 11.90 -26.96
C SER A 313 33.42 10.91 -26.03
N LYS A 314 33.14 9.69 -26.54
CA LYS A 314 32.63 8.48 -25.84
C LYS A 314 33.81 7.61 -25.36
N PRO A 315 33.56 6.60 -24.50
CA PRO A 315 33.86 5.22 -24.92
C PRO A 315 32.77 4.18 -24.58
N SER A 316 32.93 2.99 -25.16
CA SER A 316 32.01 1.84 -25.25
C SER A 316 32.60 0.55 -24.65
N SER A 317 31.76 -0.28 -24.01
CA SER A 317 31.80 -1.77 -23.88
C SER A 317 30.94 -2.16 -22.65
N SER A 318 30.15 -3.24 -22.54
CA SER A 318 29.98 -4.48 -23.29
C SER A 318 28.65 -5.13 -22.88
N SER A 319 28.01 -5.76 -23.84
CA SER A 319 26.77 -6.53 -23.82
C SER A 319 26.91 -7.93 -23.20
N ILE A 320 26.11 -8.24 -22.17
CA ILE A 320 25.53 -9.56 -21.80
C ILE A 320 24.32 -9.23 -20.90
N SER A 321 23.13 -9.06 -21.47
CA SER A 321 21.87 -8.94 -20.69
C SER A 321 20.58 -9.11 -21.50
N ASN A 322 20.63 -9.35 -22.82
CA ASN A 322 19.44 -9.26 -23.67
C ASN A 322 18.75 -10.60 -23.98
N GLU A 323 19.33 -11.76 -23.65
CA GLU A 323 18.71 -13.05 -23.99
C GLU A 323 17.72 -13.55 -22.92
N LEU A 324 17.91 -13.21 -21.64
CA LEU A 324 16.96 -13.59 -20.58
C LEU A 324 15.69 -12.71 -20.53
N SER A 325 15.75 -11.49 -21.06
CA SER A 325 14.60 -10.56 -21.10
C SER A 325 13.68 -10.81 -22.29
N GLN A 326 14.22 -11.31 -23.42
CA GLN A 326 13.42 -11.65 -24.59
C GLN A 326 12.56 -12.91 -24.37
N ASN A 327 13.10 -13.94 -23.69
CA ASN A 327 12.35 -15.17 -23.44
C ASN A 327 11.18 -15.02 -22.45
N LYS A 328 11.29 -14.12 -21.45
CA LYS A 328 10.15 -13.82 -20.56
C LYS A 328 9.02 -13.06 -21.26
N ASN A 329 9.38 -12.12 -22.14
CA ASN A 329 8.39 -11.34 -22.86
C ASN A 329 7.58 -12.19 -23.86
N LEU A 330 8.18 -13.23 -24.44
CA LEU A 330 7.50 -14.13 -25.38
C LEU A 330 6.47 -15.03 -24.68
N GLU A 331 6.80 -15.59 -23.51
CA GLU A 331 5.87 -16.41 -22.72
C GLU A 331 4.70 -15.57 -22.17
N ASP A 332 4.97 -14.34 -21.72
CA ASP A 332 3.93 -13.41 -21.25
C ASP A 332 3.00 -12.96 -22.40
N GLU A 333 3.52 -12.83 -23.63
CA GLU A 333 2.75 -12.42 -24.81
C GLU A 333 1.83 -13.54 -25.34
N GLU A 334 2.29 -14.79 -25.34
CA GLU A 334 1.45 -15.96 -25.71
C GLU A 334 0.31 -16.19 -24.71
N VAL A 335 0.57 -16.08 -23.41
CA VAL A 335 -0.47 -16.19 -22.36
C VAL A 335 -1.50 -15.07 -22.52
N CYS A 336 -1.06 -13.83 -22.74
CA CYS A 336 -1.97 -12.72 -22.92
C CYS A 336 -2.78 -12.81 -24.25
N LYS A 337 -2.24 -13.46 -25.29
CA LYS A 337 -3.00 -13.77 -26.52
C LYS A 337 -4.10 -14.80 -26.28
N LEU A 338 -3.79 -15.88 -25.55
CA LEU A 338 -4.79 -16.91 -25.18
C LEU A 338 -5.91 -16.32 -24.31
N VAL A 339 -5.58 -15.47 -23.33
CA VAL A 339 -6.58 -14.78 -22.51
C VAL A 339 -7.43 -13.83 -23.36
N TYR A 340 -6.83 -13.15 -24.33
CA TYR A 340 -7.56 -12.28 -25.26
C TYR A 340 -8.55 -13.06 -26.13
N GLU A 341 -8.12 -14.19 -26.71
CA GLU A 341 -8.94 -15.08 -27.53
C GLU A 341 -10.12 -15.67 -26.72
N CYS A 342 -9.87 -16.18 -25.51
CA CYS A 342 -10.94 -16.69 -24.65
C CYS A 342 -11.97 -15.62 -24.21
N LEU A 343 -11.55 -14.37 -24.04
CA LEU A 343 -12.48 -13.28 -23.71
C LEU A 343 -13.31 -12.85 -24.94
N THR A 344 -12.75 -12.94 -26.16
CA THR A 344 -13.49 -12.62 -27.39
C THR A 344 -14.43 -13.74 -27.82
N ASP A 345 -14.10 -15.00 -27.55
CA ASP A 345 -14.95 -16.14 -27.89
C ASP A 345 -16.24 -16.19 -27.06
N SER A 346 -16.24 -15.55 -25.88
CA SER A 346 -17.44 -15.40 -25.04
C SER A 346 -18.50 -14.44 -25.61
N GLU A 347 -18.20 -13.70 -26.69
CA GLU A 347 -19.16 -12.84 -27.40
C GLU A 347 -19.76 -13.50 -28.66
N SER A 348 -19.40 -14.75 -28.99
CA SER A 348 -19.81 -15.37 -30.27
C SER A 348 -20.62 -16.67 -30.21
N GLU A 349 -21.03 -17.17 -29.05
CA GLU A 349 -21.90 -18.36 -28.98
C GLU A 349 -23.28 -18.09 -28.35
N ASN A 350 -24.30 -18.17 -29.21
CA ASN A 350 -25.72 -18.45 -28.96
C ASN A 350 -26.61 -17.40 -28.26
N ILE A 351 -27.12 -16.47 -29.09
CA ILE A 351 -28.51 -16.00 -28.97
C ILE A 351 -29.22 -16.47 -30.25
N ASN A 352 -29.98 -17.55 -30.16
CA ASN A 352 -31.18 -17.89 -30.94
C ASN A 352 -31.49 -19.38 -30.73
N GLU A 353 -32.42 -19.70 -29.83
CA GLU A 353 -33.62 -20.49 -30.13
C GLU A 353 -34.36 -20.94 -28.85
N LEU A 354 -35.67 -20.67 -28.86
CA LEU A 354 -36.78 -21.36 -28.19
C LEU A 354 -37.16 -20.97 -26.75
N GLU A 355 -38.07 -19.99 -26.67
CA GLU A 355 -39.17 -19.96 -25.70
C GLU A 355 -40.19 -21.08 -26.03
N SER A 356 -40.63 -21.83 -25.02
CA SER A 356 -42.04 -22.18 -24.71
C SER A 356 -42.15 -23.46 -23.89
N GLY A 357 -42.95 -23.42 -22.81
CA GLY A 357 -43.47 -24.61 -22.13
C GLY A 357 -43.38 -24.57 -20.62
N ASP A 358 -44.36 -23.93 -19.98
CA ASP A 358 -44.79 -24.27 -18.62
C ASP A 358 -45.32 -25.71 -18.60
N GLU A 359 -44.87 -26.53 -17.63
CA GLU A 359 -45.69 -27.39 -16.74
C GLU A 359 -44.88 -28.54 -16.12
N PHE A 360 -45.23 -28.83 -14.88
CA PHE A 360 -45.15 -30.09 -14.14
C PHE A 360 -44.15 -30.24 -12.97
N CYS A 361 -44.75 -30.67 -11.87
CA CYS A 361 -44.28 -30.74 -10.49
C CYS A 361 -43.52 -32.04 -10.15
N ASP A 362 -42.81 -31.96 -9.03
CA ASP A 362 -42.66 -32.94 -7.94
C ASP A 362 -42.06 -34.34 -8.16
N GLU A 363 -41.38 -34.77 -7.08
CA GLU A 363 -40.82 -36.09 -6.75
C GLU A 363 -39.45 -36.40 -7.40
N VAL A 364 -38.39 -36.85 -6.71
CA VAL A 364 -38.28 -37.80 -5.60
C VAL A 364 -36.97 -37.55 -4.82
N ASN A 365 -37.05 -37.51 -3.49
CA ASN A 365 -35.94 -37.70 -2.54
C ASN A 365 -35.23 -39.05 -2.76
N ASN A 366 -33.89 -39.11 -2.70
CA ASN A 366 -33.12 -40.14 -1.98
C ASN A 366 -31.65 -40.16 -2.43
N ILE A 367 -30.74 -39.57 -1.64
CA ILE A 367 -29.38 -40.13 -1.44
C ILE A 367 -28.97 -39.87 0.02
N VAL A 368 -28.94 -40.96 0.80
CA VAL A 368 -28.36 -41.10 2.16
C VAL A 368 -27.02 -41.86 1.99
N PRO A 369 -26.03 -41.69 2.88
CA PRO A 369 -24.62 -41.88 2.56
C PRO A 369 -24.15 -43.33 2.70
N ILE A 370 -23.01 -43.63 2.06
CA ILE A 370 -22.31 -44.91 2.18
C ILE A 370 -21.28 -44.76 3.30
N GLU A 371 -21.60 -45.31 4.47
CA GLU A 371 -20.64 -45.84 5.44
C GLU A 371 -20.68 -47.36 5.30
N ASP A 372 -19.52 -48.00 5.16
CA ASP A 372 -19.35 -49.42 5.46
C ASP A 372 -18.06 -49.56 6.30
N ASP A 373 -18.29 -49.87 7.58
CA ASP A 373 -17.34 -50.49 8.48
C ASP A 373 -17.11 -51.95 8.07
N CYS A 374 -15.85 -52.39 8.06
CA CYS A 374 -15.46 -53.79 8.29
C CYS A 374 -14.13 -53.83 9.04
N ASP A 375 -14.26 -53.62 10.34
CA ASP A 375 -13.76 -54.43 11.47
C ASP A 375 -12.72 -55.56 11.24
N LEU A 376 -11.93 -55.76 12.32
CA LEU A 376 -11.24 -56.97 12.79
C LEU A 376 -9.73 -57.21 12.50
N SER A 377 -8.95 -56.78 13.50
CA SER A 377 -8.19 -57.64 14.45
C SER A 377 -6.83 -58.27 14.08
N PHE A 378 -5.83 -57.84 14.87
CA PHE A 378 -4.83 -58.61 15.64
C PHE A 378 -3.58 -59.27 14.99
N VAL A 379 -2.52 -59.23 15.82
CA VAL A 379 -1.22 -59.94 15.79
C VAL A 379 -0.15 -59.25 14.92
N HIS A 380 0.98 -58.74 15.42
CA HIS A 380 1.81 -59.13 16.56
C HIS A 380 2.55 -57.95 17.20
#